data_AF-A0A1B6K3Q2-F1
#
_entry.id   AF-A0A1B6K3Q2-F1
#
_cell.length_a   1.000
_cell.length_b   1.000
_cell.length_c   1.000
_cell.angle_alpha   90.00
_cell.angle_beta   90.00
_cell.angle_gamma   90.00
#
_symmetry.space_group_name_H-M   'P 1'
#
loop_
_entity.id
_entity.type
_entity.pdbx_description
1 polymer ?
#
loop_
_entity_poly.entity_id
_entity_poly.type
_entity_poly.pdbx_seq_one_letter_code
_entity_poly.pdbx_strand_id
1 'polypeptide(L)'
;MSDSGEILTNLKAVQLGGKKAIKITEWKRNLNKTARNSGKSYVSTSKKLISGKEFTRVTTCCLKKCCEKVTQEQQIEMFTKFWDSSNKEVQDTFLSSCMKTQSLKTVATQPKKERLRSWCYSLRVEWT
;
A
#
# COMPACT_ATOMS: atom_id res chain seq x y z
N MET A 1 -14.76 4.09 26.66
CA MET A 1 -14.64 3.48 25.32
C MET A 1 -13.21 3.75 24.89
N SER A 2 -12.41 2.71 24.82
CA SER A 2 -10.97 2.73 25.05
C SER A 2 -10.19 3.35 23.88
N ASP A 3 -9.31 4.27 24.25
CA ASP A 3 -8.20 4.81 23.46
C ASP A 3 -7.35 3.68 22.87
N SER A 4 -7.19 3.68 21.55
CA SER A 4 -6.24 2.81 20.85
C SER A 4 -5.80 3.56 19.60
N GLY A 5 -4.81 4.43 19.75
CA GLY A 5 -4.40 5.28 18.64
C GLY A 5 -3.10 6.05 18.80
N GLU A 6 -2.18 5.67 19.69
CA GLU A 6 -0.84 6.27 19.72
C GLU A 6 0.24 5.19 19.83
N ILE A 7 0.68 4.69 18.67
CA ILE A 7 1.92 3.93 18.56
C ILE A 7 2.76 4.55 17.44
N LEU A 8 3.90 5.13 17.87
CA LEU A 8 5.09 5.62 17.15
C LEU A 8 4.90 6.95 16.39
N THR A 9 5.64 8.02 16.71
CA THR A 9 7.11 8.06 16.64
C THR A 9 7.75 8.98 17.69
N ASN A 10 8.35 8.40 18.74
CA ASN A 10 9.24 9.11 19.64
C ASN A 10 10.69 8.97 19.15
N LEU A 11 11.02 9.65 18.04
CA LEU A 11 12.41 9.93 17.69
C LEU A 11 12.78 11.25 18.36
N LYS A 12 13.24 11.17 19.62
CA LYS A 12 13.83 12.33 20.31
C LYS A 12 14.96 12.87 19.44
N ALA A 13 14.82 14.11 18.98
CA ALA A 13 15.88 14.82 18.31
C ALA A 13 17.07 14.94 19.28
N VAL A 14 18.13 14.16 19.06
CA VAL A 14 19.38 14.28 19.80
C VAL A 14 19.98 15.64 19.40
N GLN A 15 19.97 16.60 20.32
CA GLN A 15 20.52 17.94 20.15
C GLN A 15 22.05 17.87 20.14
N LEU A 16 22.63 17.49 19.00
CA LEU A 16 24.05 17.63 18.72
C LEU A 16 24.28 19.05 18.19
N GLY A 17 24.76 19.94 19.06
CA GLY A 17 25.28 21.31 18.81
C GLY A 17 24.88 22.05 17.52
N GLY A 18 24.24 23.21 17.67
CA GLY A 18 24.28 24.36 16.73
C GLY A 18 23.81 24.16 15.28
N LYS A 19 23.34 22.99 14.88
CA LYS A 19 22.84 22.72 13.53
C LYS A 19 21.32 22.76 13.54
N LYS A 20 20.73 23.57 12.65
CA LYS A 20 19.26 23.66 12.49
C LYS A 20 18.68 22.25 12.27
N ALA A 21 17.60 21.93 12.98
CA ALA A 21 16.91 20.66 12.82
C ALA A 21 16.47 20.47 11.36
N ILE A 22 16.85 19.35 10.76
CA ILE A 22 16.49 19.03 9.38
C ILE A 22 15.02 18.60 9.35
N LYS A 23 14.19 19.36 8.63
CA LYS A 23 12.79 19.03 8.42
C LYS A 23 12.64 18.05 7.25
N ILE A 24 12.79 16.77 7.56
CA ILE A 24 12.73 15.66 6.58
C ILE A 24 11.38 15.65 5.84
N THR A 25 10.29 16.04 6.49
CA THR A 25 8.93 16.08 5.91
C THR A 25 8.79 17.10 4.77
N GLU A 26 9.55 18.19 4.81
CA GLU A 26 9.51 19.26 3.79
C GLU A 26 10.33 18.91 2.54
N TRP A 27 11.06 17.78 2.55
CA TRP A 27 11.79 17.34 1.38
C TRP A 27 10.82 17.05 0.24
N LYS A 28 11.06 17.64 -0.94
CA LYS A 28 10.23 17.46 -2.15
C LYS A 28 9.91 15.98 -2.42
N ARG A 29 10.87 15.09 -2.20
CA ARG A 29 10.69 13.64 -2.35
C ARG A 29 9.65 13.07 -1.38
N ASN A 30 9.66 13.52 -0.13
CA ASN A 30 8.75 13.07 0.90
C ASN A 30 7.36 13.66 0.71
N LEU A 31 7.26 14.97 0.39
CA LEU A 31 6.01 15.61 0.00
C LEU A 31 5.35 14.89 -1.18
N ASN A 32 6.11 14.58 -2.23
CA ASN A 32 5.62 13.84 -3.39
C ASN A 32 5.23 12.39 -3.04
N LYS A 33 5.96 11.73 -2.14
CA LYS A 33 5.62 10.39 -1.66
C LYS A 33 4.29 10.41 -0.91
N THR A 34 4.10 11.38 -0.01
CA THR A 34 2.84 11.57 0.72
C THR A 34 1.70 11.89 -0.24
N ALA A 35 1.86 12.85 -1.15
CA ALA A 35 0.83 13.18 -2.14
C ALA A 35 0.46 11.98 -3.01
N ARG A 36 1.45 11.19 -3.46
CA ARG A 36 1.19 9.94 -4.19
C ARG A 36 0.39 8.95 -3.36
N ASN A 37 0.77 8.73 -2.10
CA ASN A 37 0.11 7.77 -1.23
C ASN A 37 -1.31 8.24 -0.84
N SER A 38 -1.57 9.54 -0.75
CA SER A 38 -2.90 10.10 -0.52
C SER A 38 -3.74 10.25 -1.79
N GLY A 39 -3.24 9.82 -2.95
CA GLY A 39 -3.94 9.97 -4.23
C GLY A 39 -4.07 11.41 -4.72
N LYS A 40 -3.29 12.35 -4.19
CA LYS A 40 -3.30 13.77 -4.59
C LYS A 40 -2.40 14.01 -5.79
N SER A 41 -2.65 15.11 -6.52
CA SER A 41 -1.78 15.53 -7.62
C SER A 41 -0.39 15.92 -7.11
N TYR A 42 0.65 15.61 -7.88
CA TYR A 42 2.03 15.99 -7.54
C TYR A 42 2.89 16.16 -8.79
N VAL A 43 4.01 16.87 -8.66
CA VAL A 43 4.97 17.06 -9.75
C VAL A 43 6.06 16.00 -9.68
N SER A 44 6.24 15.23 -10.74
CA SER A 44 7.30 14.23 -10.84
C SER A 44 8.70 14.85 -10.86
N THR A 45 9.74 14.04 -10.66
CA THR A 45 11.13 14.49 -10.86
C THR A 45 11.39 14.96 -12.29
N SER A 46 10.67 14.41 -13.27
CA SER A 46 10.68 14.85 -14.67
C SER A 46 9.84 16.11 -14.94
N LYS A 47 9.43 16.83 -13.89
CA LYS A 47 8.62 18.06 -13.94
C LYS A 47 7.24 17.90 -14.59
N LYS A 48 6.74 16.67 -14.70
CA LYS A 48 5.39 16.39 -15.21
C LYS A 48 4.39 16.45 -14.08
N LEU A 49 3.26 17.13 -14.30
CA LEU A 49 2.13 17.08 -13.37
C LEU A 49 1.46 15.71 -13.48
N ILE A 50 1.36 15.02 -12.35
CA ILE A 50 0.60 13.79 -12.20
C ILE A 50 -0.71 14.17 -11.51
N SER A 51 -1.84 13.88 -12.16
CA SER A 51 -3.17 14.19 -11.64
C SER A 51 -3.48 13.39 -10.38
N GLY A 52 -4.38 13.94 -9.57
CA GLY A 52 -4.96 13.21 -8.45
C GLY A 52 -5.77 12.00 -8.93
N LYS A 53 -5.99 11.08 -8.02
CA LYS A 53 -6.86 9.93 -8.22
C LYS A 53 -8.28 10.37 -7.96
N GLU A 54 -9.12 10.12 -8.94
CA GLU A 54 -10.56 10.37 -8.86
C GLU A 54 -11.30 9.04 -8.86
N PHE A 55 -12.44 9.01 -8.17
CA PHE A 55 -13.27 7.82 -8.15
C PHE A 55 -13.84 7.59 -9.54
N THR A 56 -13.59 6.40 -10.10
CA THR A 56 -14.23 5.93 -11.32
C THR A 56 -14.96 4.64 -11.00
N ARG A 57 -16.25 4.58 -11.33
CA ARG A 57 -17.05 3.37 -11.11
C ARG A 57 -16.48 2.22 -11.93
N VAL A 58 -16.24 1.09 -11.27
CA VAL A 58 -15.84 -0.13 -11.94
C VAL A 58 -17.08 -0.81 -12.50
N THR A 59 -17.21 -0.77 -13.83
CA THR A 59 -18.32 -1.40 -14.57
C THR A 59 -17.94 -2.79 -15.08
N THR A 60 -16.66 -3.04 -15.36
CA THR A 60 -16.12 -4.31 -15.83
C THR A 60 -14.89 -4.68 -15.02
N CYS A 61 -14.83 -5.91 -14.47
CA CYS A 61 -13.67 -6.33 -13.67
C CYS A 61 -13.15 -7.74 -13.99
N CYS A 62 -13.91 -8.77 -13.63
CA CYS A 62 -13.47 -10.15 -13.48
C CYS A 62 -14.51 -11.07 -14.14
N LEU A 63 -14.13 -12.28 -14.55
CA LEU A 63 -15.08 -13.28 -15.10
C LEU A 63 -16.23 -13.60 -14.14
N LYS A 64 -16.02 -13.42 -12.83
CA LYS A 64 -17.02 -13.62 -11.78
C LYS A 64 -17.96 -12.41 -11.58
N LYS A 65 -17.87 -11.40 -12.45
CA LYS A 65 -18.69 -10.16 -12.42
C LYS A 65 -18.75 -9.50 -11.04
N CYS A 66 -17.59 -9.37 -10.40
CA CYS A 66 -17.44 -8.87 -9.04
C CYS A 66 -18.06 -7.46 -8.89
N CYS A 67 -18.01 -6.63 -9.95
CA CYS A 67 -18.61 -5.30 -10.03
C CYS A 67 -20.15 -5.28 -9.92
N GLU A 68 -20.85 -6.36 -10.25
CA GLU A 68 -22.31 -6.46 -10.07
C GLU A 68 -22.69 -6.73 -8.61
N LYS A 69 -21.77 -7.30 -7.82
CA LYS A 69 -21.97 -7.66 -6.42
C LYS A 69 -21.62 -6.55 -5.45
N VAL A 70 -20.85 -5.58 -5.90
CA VAL A 70 -20.38 -4.45 -5.09
C VAL A 70 -21.08 -3.19 -5.56
N THR A 71 -21.88 -2.59 -4.68
CA THR A 71 -22.62 -1.37 -5.00
C THR A 71 -21.68 -0.20 -5.26
N GLN A 72 -22.15 0.82 -5.98
CA GLN A 72 -21.35 2.01 -6.24
C GLN A 72 -20.90 2.69 -4.94
N GLU A 73 -21.77 2.74 -3.92
CA GLU A 73 -21.48 3.29 -2.60
C GLU A 73 -20.32 2.55 -1.92
N GLN A 74 -20.33 1.22 -1.97
CA GLN A 74 -19.23 0.40 -1.43
C GLN A 74 -17.92 0.63 -2.18
N GLN A 75 -17.96 0.85 -3.50
CA GLN A 75 -16.77 1.18 -4.28
C GLN A 75 -16.19 2.55 -3.87
N ILE A 76 -17.06 3.54 -3.64
CA ILE A 76 -16.65 4.86 -3.15
C ILE A 76 -16.05 4.74 -1.75
N GLU A 77 -16.69 4.00 -0.85
CA GLU A 77 -16.20 3.79 0.50
C GLU A 77 -14.81 3.13 0.51
N MET A 78 -14.61 2.08 -0.29
CA MET A 78 -13.31 1.43 -0.43
C MET A 78 -12.26 2.37 -1.02
N PHE A 79 -12.62 3.19 -2.01
CA PHE A 79 -11.74 4.18 -2.61
C PHE A 79 -11.29 5.22 -1.58
N THR A 80 -12.23 5.79 -0.83
CA THR A 80 -11.97 6.79 0.20
C THR A 80 -11.09 6.21 1.32
N LYS A 81 -11.47 5.06 1.89
CA LYS A 81 -10.67 4.39 2.93
C LYS A 81 -9.23 4.11 2.50
N PHE A 82 -9.06 3.67 1.25
CA PHE A 82 -7.73 3.38 0.72
C PHE A 82 -6.87 4.64 0.62
N TRP A 83 -7.39 5.72 0.03
CA TRP A 83 -6.60 6.95 -0.20
C TRP A 83 -6.44 7.83 1.05
N ASP A 84 -7.37 7.82 1.99
CA ASP A 84 -7.28 8.59 3.24
C ASP A 84 -6.09 8.15 4.10
N SER A 85 -5.77 6.85 4.08
CA SER A 85 -4.73 6.27 4.93
C SER A 85 -3.33 6.86 4.73
N SER A 86 -3.03 7.51 3.59
CA SER A 86 -1.81 8.29 3.26
C SER A 86 -0.45 7.60 3.49
N ASN A 87 -0.45 6.37 4.01
CA ASN A 87 0.70 5.55 4.35
C ASN A 87 0.56 4.20 3.63
N LYS A 88 1.60 3.83 2.88
CA LYS A 88 1.65 2.60 2.09
C LYS A 88 1.48 1.34 2.94
N GLU A 89 2.03 1.33 4.15
CA GLU A 89 1.93 0.18 5.05
C GLU A 89 0.49 -0.04 5.50
N VAL A 90 -0.21 1.05 5.85
CA VAL A 90 -1.63 1.00 6.22
C VAL A 90 -2.49 0.58 5.02
N GLN A 91 -2.17 1.06 3.81
CA GLN A 91 -2.82 0.62 2.57
C GLN A 91 -2.64 -0.88 2.33
N ASP A 92 -1.43 -1.40 2.54
CA ASP A 92 -1.13 -2.82 2.33
C ASP A 92 -1.83 -3.70 3.36
N THR A 93 -1.87 -3.27 4.62
CA THR A 93 -2.63 -3.96 5.66
C THR A 93 -4.13 -3.95 5.36
N PHE A 94 -4.68 -2.83 4.91
CA PHE A 94 -6.08 -2.73 4.48
C PHE A 94 -6.39 -3.67 3.30
N LEU A 95 -5.53 -3.70 2.29
CA LEU A 95 -5.68 -4.62 1.16
C LEU A 95 -5.61 -6.07 1.62
N SER A 96 -4.68 -6.39 2.51
CA SER A 96 -4.49 -7.74 3.04
C SER A 96 -5.71 -8.20 3.85
N SER A 97 -6.32 -7.32 4.65
CA SER A 97 -7.53 -7.65 5.41
C SER A 97 -8.76 -7.88 4.53
N CYS A 98 -8.78 -7.30 3.32
CA CYS A 98 -9.84 -7.50 2.34
C CYS A 98 -9.67 -8.78 1.50
N MET A 99 -8.53 -9.45 1.59
CA MET A 99 -8.21 -10.61 0.77
C MET A 99 -8.23 -11.92 1.59
N LYS A 100 -8.60 -13.01 0.92
CA LYS A 100 -8.50 -14.37 1.48
C LYS A 100 -7.73 -15.25 0.50
N THR A 101 -6.70 -15.93 0.99
CA THR A 101 -5.97 -16.92 0.21
C THR A 101 -6.86 -18.14 -0.03
N GLN A 102 -7.08 -18.48 -1.30
CA GLN A 102 -7.75 -19.72 -1.67
C GLN A 102 -6.71 -20.73 -2.14
N SER A 103 -6.74 -21.94 -1.59
CA SER A 103 -5.94 -23.05 -2.10
C SER A 103 -6.39 -23.41 -3.52
N LEU A 104 -5.42 -23.79 -4.36
CA LEU A 104 -5.73 -24.27 -5.69
C LEU A 104 -6.49 -25.59 -5.58
N LYS A 105 -7.62 -25.71 -6.29
CA LYS A 105 -8.40 -26.96 -6.37
C LYS A 105 -7.61 -28.10 -7.01
N THR A 106 -6.63 -27.76 -7.85
CA THR A 106 -5.71 -28.72 -8.47
C THR A 106 -4.31 -28.17 -8.33
N VAL A 107 -3.50 -28.85 -7.53
CA VAL A 107 -2.04 -28.63 -7.52
C VAL A 107 -1.50 -29.51 -8.65
N ALA A 108 -0.69 -28.94 -9.54
CA ALA A 108 0.02 -29.76 -10.52
C ALA A 108 0.85 -30.80 -9.77
N THR A 109 0.59 -32.09 -9.99
CA THR A 109 1.24 -33.21 -9.30
C THR A 109 2.76 -33.14 -9.39
N GLN A 110 3.26 -32.48 -10.43
CA GLN A 110 4.66 -32.08 -10.53
C GLN A 110 4.71 -30.56 -10.75
N PRO A 111 5.39 -29.78 -9.88
CA PRO A 111 5.71 -28.40 -10.22
C PRO A 111 6.48 -28.42 -11.55
N LYS A 112 6.14 -27.53 -12.50
CA LYS A 112 6.96 -27.35 -13.70
C LYS A 112 8.40 -27.18 -13.22
N LYS A 113 9.31 -28.05 -13.68
CA LYS A 113 10.74 -27.98 -13.35
C LYS A 113 11.18 -26.54 -13.50
N GLU A 114 11.45 -25.90 -12.38
CA GLU A 114 12.04 -24.58 -12.36
C GLU A 114 13.35 -24.69 -13.12
N ARG A 115 13.62 -23.77 -14.06
CA ARG A 115 14.91 -23.73 -14.75
C ARG A 115 15.94 -23.37 -13.69
N LEU A 116 16.52 -24.40 -13.05
CA LEU A 116 17.57 -24.32 -12.04
C LEU A 116 18.84 -23.71 -12.64
N ARG A 117 18.81 -22.40 -12.85
CA ARG A 117 19.98 -21.53 -13.05
C ARG A 117 19.71 -20.14 -12.48
N SER A 118 19.27 -20.09 -11.23
CA SER A 118 19.55 -18.94 -10.36
C SER A 118 19.54 -19.46 -8.92
N TRP A 119 20.64 -19.23 -8.22
CA TRP A 119 20.74 -19.57 -6.81
C TRP A 119 19.86 -18.58 -6.04
N CYS A 120 18.77 -19.06 -5.44
CA CYS A 120 17.95 -18.30 -4.52
C CYS A 120 17.88 -19.08 -3.20
N TYR A 121 18.48 -18.52 -2.15
CA TYR A 121 18.36 -19.07 -0.79
C TYR A 121 16.98 -18.73 -0.24
N SER A 122 16.24 -19.74 0.22
CA SER A 122 15.00 -19.54 1.00
C SER A 122 15.28 -19.82 2.47
N LEU A 123 15.18 -18.80 3.33
CA LEU A 123 15.12 -18.99 4.78
C LEU A 123 13.69 -19.42 5.14
N ARG A 124 13.56 -20.65 5.65
CA ARG A 124 12.33 -21.14 6.27
C ARG A 124 12.38 -20.74 7.74
N VAL A 125 11.50 -19.84 8.18
CA VAL A 125 11.33 -19.53 9.61
C VAL A 125 10.12 -20.32 10.10
N GLU A 126 10.38 -21.28 10.99
CA GLU A 126 9.35 -22.01 11.72
C GLU A 126 8.94 -21.16 12.93
N TRP A 127 7.63 -20.94 13.11
CA TRP A 127 7.10 -20.34 14.33
C TRP A 127 6.58 -21.47 15.22
N THR A 128 7.05 -21.50 16.47
CA THR A 128 6.52 -22.33 17.57
C THR A 128 5.15 -21.87 18.01
#